data_AF-A0A8K0NB68-F1
#
_entry.id   AF-A0A8K0NB68-F1
#
_cell.length_a   1.000
_cell.length_b   1.000
_cell.length_c   1.000
_cell.angle_alpha   90.00
_cell.angle_beta   90.00
_cell.angle_gamma   90.00
#
_symmetry.space_group_name_H-M   'P 1'
#
loop_
_entity.id
_entity.type
_entity.pdbx_description
1 polymer ?
#
loop_
_entity_poly.entity_id
_entity_poly.type
_entity_poly.pdbx_seq_one_letter_code
_entity_poly.pdbx_strand_id
1 'polypeptide(L)'
;MMAERVQAIAARTKSLGTIPLEFIRSEHERPGTTTFHGSVLEIPVVDFADLDRDRVVRAVVKSSQEWGIFHLVNHGIPVEVMKELQRVGKEFFELPQEEKEAYAMKLETETLEGYGTKLPELEGKKAWMDFFRHNLWPQSRVNHNIWPKKPPSYRFDFSWTL
;
A
#
# COMPACT_ATOMS: atom_id res chain seq x y z
N MET A 1 4.42 -25.07 3.29
CA MET A 1 5.47 -24.31 4.01
C MET A 1 5.07 -22.84 3.95
N MET A 2 4.98 -22.15 5.08
CA MET A 2 4.63 -20.72 5.10
C MET A 2 5.72 -19.91 4.42
N ALA A 3 5.34 -18.97 3.57
CA ALA A 3 6.31 -18.09 2.92
C ALA A 3 6.99 -17.21 3.97
N GLU A 4 8.31 -17.12 3.90
CA GLU A 4 9.08 -16.27 4.79
C GLU A 4 8.78 -14.78 4.53
N ARG A 5 8.63 -13.99 5.60
CA ARG A 5 8.26 -12.57 5.54
C ARG A 5 9.45 -11.68 5.21
N VAL A 6 9.25 -10.70 4.33
CA VAL A 6 10.31 -9.80 3.86
C VAL A 6 10.94 -9.01 5.01
N GLN A 7 10.16 -8.60 6.01
CA GLN A 7 10.67 -7.92 7.20
C GLN A 7 11.68 -8.78 7.98
N ALA A 8 11.43 -10.08 8.11
CA ALA A 8 12.37 -11.02 8.74
C ALA A 8 13.62 -11.24 7.88
N ILE A 9 13.45 -11.30 6.55
CA ILE A 9 14.56 -11.37 5.60
C ILE A 9 15.45 -10.13 5.72
N ALA A 10 14.86 -8.95 5.70
CA ALA A 10 15.57 -7.67 5.83
C ALA A 10 16.39 -7.57 7.13
N ALA A 11 15.84 -8.06 8.25
CA ALA A 11 16.54 -8.05 9.53
C ALA A 11 17.83 -8.88 9.51
N ARG A 12 17.80 -10.09 8.91
CA ARG A 12 18.98 -10.96 8.84
C ARG A 12 19.98 -10.57 7.75
N THR A 13 19.52 -9.96 6.64
CA THR A 13 20.39 -9.59 5.51
C THR A 13 21.13 -8.28 5.76
N LYS A 14 20.69 -7.51 6.76
CA LYS A 14 21.32 -6.24 7.14
C LYS A 14 22.83 -6.35 7.39
N SER A 15 23.30 -7.46 7.96
CA SER A 15 24.73 -7.73 8.21
C SER A 15 25.47 -8.35 7.02
N LEU A 16 24.74 -8.89 6.03
CA LEU A 16 25.31 -9.60 4.88
C LEU A 16 25.62 -8.69 3.69
N GLY A 17 25.08 -7.46 3.68
CA GLY A 17 25.30 -6.50 2.58
C GLY A 17 24.62 -6.88 1.26
N THR A 18 23.83 -7.96 1.22
CA THR A 18 23.09 -8.42 0.04
C THR A 18 21.75 -9.03 0.44
N ILE A 19 20.78 -8.99 -0.48
CA ILE A 19 19.48 -9.66 -0.35
C ILE A 19 19.46 -10.97 -1.14
N PRO A 20 18.50 -11.89 -0.89
CA PRO A 20 18.39 -13.13 -1.65
C PRO A 20 18.11 -12.89 -3.15
N LEU A 21 18.61 -13.79 -4.00
CA LEU A 21 18.61 -13.65 -5.46
C LEU A 21 17.20 -13.51 -6.07
N GLU A 22 16.19 -14.08 -5.43
CA GLU A 22 14.80 -14.00 -5.87
C GLU A 22 14.21 -12.59 -5.74
N PHE A 23 14.84 -11.69 -4.97
CA PHE A 23 14.44 -10.29 -4.84
C PHE A 23 15.31 -9.32 -5.66
N ILE A 24 16.44 -9.80 -6.18
CA ILE A 24 17.31 -9.00 -7.04
C ILE A 24 16.71 -8.96 -8.44
N ARG A 25 16.26 -7.76 -8.84
CA ARG A 25 15.73 -7.47 -10.17
C ARG A 25 16.76 -7.73 -11.27
N SER A 26 16.29 -7.98 -12.50
CA SER A 26 17.17 -8.06 -13.67
C SER A 26 17.89 -6.72 -13.87
N GLU A 27 19.04 -6.70 -14.56
CA GLU A 27 19.78 -5.45 -14.77
C GLU A 27 18.93 -4.37 -15.46
N HIS A 28 18.00 -4.77 -16.33
CA HIS A 28 17.10 -3.87 -17.04
C HIS A 28 15.97 -3.29 -16.16
N GLU A 29 15.60 -3.97 -15.07
CA GLU A 29 14.58 -3.53 -14.12
C GLU A 29 15.16 -2.76 -12.92
N ARG A 30 16.48 -2.85 -12.69
CA ARG A 30 17.12 -2.11 -11.58
C ARG A 30 17.04 -0.61 -11.88
N PRO A 31 16.93 0.25 -10.84
CA PRO A 31 16.97 1.69 -11.03
C PRO A 31 18.26 2.09 -11.74
N GLY A 32 18.17 2.41 -13.03
CA GLY A 32 19.26 3.01 -13.81
C GLY A 32 19.27 4.53 -13.64
N THR A 33 20.22 5.19 -14.31
CA THR A 33 20.00 6.60 -14.70
C THR A 33 18.69 6.62 -15.47
N THR A 34 17.73 7.45 -15.04
CA THR A 34 16.39 7.54 -15.63
C THR A 34 16.44 7.42 -17.17
N THR A 35 15.59 6.59 -17.76
CA THR A 35 15.43 6.52 -19.23
C THR A 35 14.82 7.81 -19.79
N PHE A 36 14.30 8.67 -18.92
CA PHE A 36 13.77 9.97 -19.28
C PHE A 36 14.90 11.02 -19.32
N HIS A 37 15.37 11.29 -20.54
CA HIS A 37 16.32 12.37 -20.82
C HIS A 37 15.56 13.60 -21.33
N GLY A 38 14.93 14.35 -20.42
CA GLY A 38 14.11 15.52 -20.74
C GLY A 38 13.91 16.46 -19.56
N SER A 39 13.07 17.48 -19.72
CA SER A 39 12.66 18.38 -18.62
C SER A 39 11.94 17.59 -17.54
N VAL A 40 12.36 17.73 -16.27
CA VAL A 40 11.75 17.05 -15.12
C VAL A 40 10.23 17.14 -15.21
N LEU A 41 9.61 15.99 -15.46
CA LEU A 41 8.17 15.87 -15.54
C LEU A 41 7.61 15.87 -14.12
N GLU A 42 6.86 16.92 -13.77
CA GLU A 42 6.17 17.03 -12.49
C GLU A 42 4.78 16.40 -12.60
N ILE A 43 4.47 15.46 -11.69
CA ILE A 43 3.16 14.82 -11.61
C ILE A 43 2.10 15.92 -11.40
N PRO A 44 1.02 15.97 -12.20
CA PRO A 44 0.00 17.00 -12.09
C PRO A 44 -0.61 17.06 -10.69
N VAL A 45 -0.94 18.27 -10.24
CA VAL A 45 -1.68 18.51 -8.99
C VAL A 45 -3.07 19.01 -9.34
N VAL A 46 -4.11 18.36 -8.81
CA VAL A 46 -5.51 18.75 -8.95
C VAL A 46 -6.02 19.24 -7.59
N ASP A 47 -6.46 20.49 -7.54
CA ASP A 47 -7.02 21.11 -6.34
C ASP A 47 -8.54 20.96 -6.30
N PHE A 48 -9.06 20.29 -5.27
CA PHE A 48 -10.49 20.07 -5.07
C PHE A 48 -11.20 21.20 -4.31
N ALA A 49 -10.47 22.18 -3.76
CA ALA A 49 -11.06 23.39 -3.19
C ALA A 49 -11.41 24.45 -4.25
N ASP A 50 -11.10 24.18 -5.52
CA ASP A 50 -11.44 25.08 -6.61
C ASP A 50 -12.96 25.22 -6.78
N LEU A 51 -13.45 26.46 -6.74
CA LEU A 51 -14.87 26.80 -6.85
C LEU A 51 -15.45 26.53 -8.25
N ASP A 52 -14.60 26.47 -9.28
CA ASP A 52 -15.00 26.15 -10.64
C ASP A 52 -14.95 24.63 -10.86
N ARG A 53 -16.08 23.98 -10.60
CA ARG A 53 -16.24 22.52 -10.75
C ARG A 53 -15.86 22.02 -12.14
N ASP A 54 -16.18 22.77 -13.19
CA ASP A 54 -15.87 22.33 -14.55
C ASP A 54 -14.36 22.36 -14.82
N ARG A 55 -13.64 23.31 -14.22
CA ARG A 55 -12.18 23.34 -14.27
C ARG A 55 -11.56 22.14 -13.54
N VAL A 56 -12.08 21.76 -12.37
CA VAL A 56 -11.64 20.55 -11.65
C VAL A 56 -11.85 19.31 -12.51
N VAL A 57 -13.05 19.15 -13.09
CA VAL A 57 -13.36 17.99 -13.95
C VAL A 57 -12.42 17.94 -15.16
N ARG A 58 -12.18 19.06 -15.84
CA ARG A 58 -11.23 19.13 -16.95
C ARG A 58 -9.81 18.77 -16.52
N ALA A 59 -9.36 19.23 -15.36
CA ALA A 59 -8.04 18.92 -14.83
C ALA A 59 -7.90 17.41 -14.52
N VAL A 60 -8.92 16.78 -13.92
CA VAL A 60 -8.94 15.33 -13.69
C VAL A 60 -8.89 14.55 -15.00
N VAL A 61 -9.74 14.90 -15.97
CA VAL A 61 -9.77 14.22 -17.28
C VAL A 61 -8.41 14.35 -17.98
N LYS A 62 -7.88 15.57 -18.07
CA LYS A 62 -6.60 15.84 -18.73
C LYS A 62 -5.46 15.07 -18.07
N SER A 63 -5.34 15.14 -16.74
CA SER A 63 -4.30 14.43 -16.00
C SER A 63 -4.43 12.91 -16.15
N SER A 64 -5.66 12.39 -16.16
CA SER A 64 -5.90 10.95 -16.35
C SER A 64 -5.52 10.49 -17.77
N GLN A 65 -5.77 11.31 -18.79
CA GLN A 65 -5.45 10.99 -20.19
C GLN A 65 -3.97 11.12 -20.51
N GLU A 66 -3.33 12.18 -20.01
CA GLU A 66 -1.93 12.49 -20.34
C GLU A 66 -0.94 11.74 -19.44
N TRP A 67 -1.28 11.51 -18.17
CA TRP A 67 -0.37 10.93 -17.17
C TRP A 67 -0.84 9.60 -16.59
N GLY A 68 -2.16 9.37 -16.51
CA GLY A 68 -2.72 8.22 -15.79
C GLY A 68 -2.57 8.28 -14.25
N ILE A 69 -1.92 9.32 -13.73
CA ILE A 69 -1.73 9.59 -12.30
C ILE A 69 -1.66 11.11 -12.05
N PHE A 70 -2.12 11.53 -10.88
CA PHE A 70 -2.02 12.91 -10.40
C PHE A 70 -2.07 12.93 -8.87
N HIS A 71 -1.54 14.00 -8.27
CA HIS A 71 -1.75 14.31 -6.86
C HIS A 71 -3.07 15.05 -6.68
N LEU A 72 -3.83 14.64 -5.67
CA LEU A 72 -5.04 15.32 -5.26
C LEU A 72 -4.77 16.13 -4.00
N VAL A 73 -5.13 17.41 -3.98
CA VAL A 73 -5.02 18.28 -2.80
C VAL A 73 -6.38 18.89 -2.45
N ASN A 74 -6.53 19.30 -1.19
CA ASN A 74 -7.77 19.86 -0.64
C ASN A 74 -9.02 18.98 -0.89
N HIS A 75 -8.83 17.66 -0.82
CA HIS A 75 -9.86 16.64 -1.08
C HIS A 75 -10.91 16.48 0.03
N GLY A 76 -10.90 17.33 1.06
CA GLY A 76 -11.88 17.30 2.16
C GLY A 76 -11.68 16.21 3.20
N ILE A 77 -10.80 15.22 2.96
CA ILE A 77 -10.43 14.21 3.97
C ILE A 77 -9.56 14.88 5.06
N PRO A 78 -9.97 14.84 6.35
CA PRO A 78 -9.20 15.40 7.45
C PRO A 78 -7.80 14.82 7.56
N VAL A 79 -6.82 15.69 7.83
CA VAL A 79 -5.40 15.30 7.96
C VAL A 79 -5.19 14.34 9.14
N GLU A 80 -5.96 14.52 10.20
CA GLU A 80 -5.93 13.73 11.43
C GLU A 80 -6.27 12.26 11.14
N VAL A 81 -7.17 12.00 10.20
CA VAL A 81 -7.58 10.65 9.81
C VAL A 81 -6.49 9.95 9.01
N MET A 82 -5.85 10.68 8.08
CA MET A 82 -4.71 10.14 7.34
C MET A 82 -3.52 9.84 8.26
N LYS A 83 -3.25 10.73 9.23
CA LYS A 83 -2.23 10.53 10.27
C LYS A 83 -2.55 9.31 11.13
N GLU A 84 -3.81 9.16 11.54
CA GLU A 84 -4.23 8.00 12.34
C GLU A 84 -4.10 6.70 11.56
N LEU A 85 -4.53 6.66 10.30
CA LEU A 85 -4.36 5.50 9.42
C LEU A 85 -2.88 5.09 9.31
N GLN A 86 -1.98 6.06 9.10
CA GLN A 86 -0.55 5.81 9.05
C GLN A 86 -0.01 5.29 10.39
N ARG A 87 -0.44 5.89 11.50
CA ARG A 87 -0.03 5.50 12.86
C ARG A 87 -0.44 4.06 13.17
N VAL A 88 -1.72 3.71 12.98
CA VAL A 88 -2.22 2.37 13.32
C VAL A 88 -1.66 1.29 12.40
N GLY A 89 -1.45 1.61 11.11
CA GLY A 89 -0.76 0.73 10.17
C GLY A 89 0.68 0.46 10.62
N LYS A 90 1.43 1.52 10.96
CA LYS A 90 2.80 1.39 11.47
C LYS A 90 2.85 0.53 12.73
N GLU A 91 1.99 0.80 13.71
CA GLU A 91 1.94 0.05 14.97
C GLU A 91 1.65 -1.44 14.75
N PHE A 92 0.77 -1.78 13.81
CA PHE A 92 0.54 -3.17 13.42
C PHE A 92 1.81 -3.84 12.88
N PHE A 93 2.54 -3.18 11.96
CA PHE A 93 3.76 -3.76 11.38
C PHE A 93 4.96 -3.80 12.34
N GLU A 94 4.93 -3.00 13.41
CA GLU A 94 5.89 -3.03 14.52
C GLU A 94 5.61 -4.15 15.55
N LEU A 95 4.45 -4.80 15.49
CA LEU A 95 4.16 -5.97 16.35
C LEU A 95 5.15 -7.13 16.08
N PRO A 96 5.34 -8.01 17.09
CA PRO A 96 6.05 -9.27 16.91
C PRO A 96 5.50 -10.07 15.73
N GLN A 97 6.37 -10.83 15.07
CA GLN A 97 6.01 -11.58 13.88
C GLN A 97 4.89 -12.59 14.17
N GLU A 98 4.93 -13.24 15.33
CA GLU A 98 3.95 -14.23 15.78
C GLU A 98 2.54 -13.61 15.91
N GLU A 99 2.47 -12.35 16.36
CA GLU A 99 1.20 -11.63 16.49
C GLU A 99 0.62 -11.27 15.11
N LYS A 100 1.47 -10.95 14.14
CA LYS A 100 1.03 -10.68 12.75
C LYS A 100 0.61 -11.95 12.02
N GLU A 101 1.26 -13.08 12.28
CA GLU A 101 0.89 -14.39 11.69
C GLU A 101 -0.51 -14.86 12.10
N ALA A 102 -1.04 -14.38 13.24
CA ALA A 102 -2.44 -14.63 13.62
C ALA A 102 -3.45 -14.10 12.57
N TYR A 103 -3.03 -13.18 11.71
CA TYR A 103 -3.83 -12.62 10.63
C TYR A 103 -3.34 -13.05 9.24
N ALA A 104 -2.45 -14.06 9.15
CA ALA A 104 -1.90 -14.50 7.87
C ALA A 104 -3.01 -14.84 6.86
N MET A 105 -2.82 -14.40 5.62
CA MET A 105 -3.69 -14.80 4.52
C MET A 105 -3.71 -16.33 4.40
N LYS A 106 -4.91 -16.92 4.41
CA LYS A 106 -5.07 -18.36 4.25
C LYS A 106 -5.25 -18.68 2.78
N LEU A 107 -4.28 -19.39 2.19
CA LEU A 107 -4.32 -19.82 0.78
C LEU A 107 -5.50 -20.76 0.47
N GLU A 108 -6.06 -21.40 1.50
CA GLU A 108 -7.20 -22.32 1.41
C GLU A 108 -8.55 -21.59 1.34
N THR A 109 -8.58 -20.30 1.69
CA THR A 109 -9.80 -19.49 1.62
C THR A 109 -9.85 -18.72 0.31
N GLU A 110 -11.03 -18.60 -0.31
CA GLU A 110 -11.26 -17.75 -1.49
C GLU A 110 -11.01 -16.24 -1.19
N THR A 111 -10.85 -15.87 0.07
CA THR A 111 -10.62 -14.49 0.50
C THR A 111 -9.15 -14.11 0.37
N LEU A 112 -8.86 -13.09 -0.44
CA LEU A 112 -7.53 -12.48 -0.58
C LEU A 112 -7.22 -11.49 0.56
N GLU A 113 -7.70 -11.73 1.78
CA GLU A 113 -7.58 -10.81 2.90
C GLU A 113 -6.65 -11.36 3.99
N GLY A 114 -5.98 -10.47 4.72
CA GLY A 114 -5.04 -10.76 5.79
C GLY A 114 -3.62 -10.25 5.52
N TYR A 115 -2.69 -10.72 6.35
CA TYR A 115 -1.27 -10.43 6.32
C TYR A 115 -0.54 -11.33 5.32
N GLY A 116 0.02 -10.71 4.28
CA GLY A 116 0.63 -11.36 3.13
C GLY A 116 2.06 -10.88 2.87
N THR A 117 2.79 -11.67 2.09
CA THR A 117 4.15 -11.33 1.59
C THR A 117 4.30 -11.70 0.11
N LYS A 118 3.38 -12.50 -0.42
CA LYS A 118 3.42 -12.99 -1.79
C LYS A 118 2.43 -12.23 -2.67
N LEU A 119 2.97 -11.56 -3.68
CA LEU A 119 2.23 -11.08 -4.85
C LEU A 119 2.53 -12.01 -6.03
N PRO A 120 1.74 -11.98 -7.12
CA PRO A 120 2.08 -12.67 -8.36
C PRO A 120 3.53 -12.37 -8.76
N GLU A 121 4.32 -13.43 -8.97
CA GLU A 121 5.74 -13.30 -9.32
C GLU A 121 5.83 -12.85 -10.78
N LEU A 122 6.64 -11.82 -11.04
CA LEU A 122 7.01 -11.41 -12.39
C LEU A 122 8.39 -12.00 -12.69
N GLU A 123 8.51 -12.80 -13.74
CA GLU A 123 9.79 -13.43 -14.14
C GLU A 123 10.46 -14.27 -13.02
N GLY A 124 9.68 -14.89 -12.14
CA GLY A 124 10.19 -15.65 -10.99
C GLY A 124 10.83 -14.78 -9.91
N LYS A 125 10.62 -13.45 -9.95
CA LYS A 125 11.07 -12.50 -8.93
C LYS A 125 9.96 -12.20 -7.93
N LYS A 126 10.34 -12.17 -6.65
CA LYS A 126 9.45 -11.82 -5.53
C LYS A 126 9.49 -10.31 -5.28
N ALA A 127 8.37 -9.77 -4.81
CA ALA A 127 8.30 -8.38 -4.35
C ALA A 127 8.99 -8.23 -2.99
N TRP A 128 9.69 -7.12 -2.78
CA TRP A 128 10.28 -6.77 -1.48
C TRP A 128 9.23 -6.04 -0.62
N MET A 129 8.18 -6.76 -0.21
CA MET A 129 7.05 -6.19 0.49
C MET A 129 6.35 -7.24 1.37
N ASP A 130 6.00 -6.84 2.58
CA ASP A 130 4.90 -7.44 3.34
C ASP A 130 3.71 -6.49 3.30
N PHE A 131 2.49 -7.02 3.33
CA PHE A 131 1.27 -6.23 3.21
C PHE A 131 0.16 -6.76 4.10
N PHE A 132 -0.81 -5.90 4.39
CA PHE A 132 -2.06 -6.28 5.02
C PHE A 132 -3.21 -5.83 4.11
N ARG A 133 -4.14 -6.74 3.79
CA ARG A 133 -5.24 -6.46 2.86
C ARG A 133 -6.57 -6.83 3.52
N HIS A 134 -7.56 -5.95 3.42
CA HIS A 134 -8.95 -6.29 3.72
C HIS A 134 -9.89 -5.40 2.92
N ASN A 135 -11.12 -5.85 2.74
CA ASN A 135 -12.18 -5.14 2.07
C ASN A 135 -12.75 -4.06 3.00
N LEU A 136 -13.01 -2.89 2.41
CA LEU A 136 -13.72 -1.78 3.06
C LEU A 136 -15.08 -1.49 2.42
N TRP A 137 -15.31 -1.97 1.19
CA TRP A 137 -16.56 -1.78 0.45
C TRP A 137 -16.72 -2.86 -0.64
N PRO A 138 -17.96 -3.28 -1.00
CA PRO A 138 -19.24 -2.97 -0.34
C PRO A 138 -19.33 -3.55 1.07
N GLN A 139 -20.20 -2.98 1.91
CA GLN A 139 -20.37 -3.40 3.31
C GLN A 139 -20.62 -4.91 3.47
N SER A 140 -21.32 -5.52 2.51
CA SER A 140 -21.59 -6.96 2.47
C SER A 140 -20.35 -7.85 2.32
N ARG A 141 -19.20 -7.28 1.92
CA ARG A 141 -17.91 -7.96 1.79
C ARG A 141 -16.92 -7.61 2.89
N VAL A 142 -17.29 -6.74 3.83
CA VAL A 142 -16.42 -6.36 4.94
C VAL A 142 -16.43 -7.47 5.98
N ASN A 143 -15.27 -8.06 6.24
CA ASN A 143 -15.09 -9.07 7.27
C ASN A 143 -14.30 -8.49 8.45
N HIS A 144 -15.00 -8.04 9.50
CA HIS A 144 -14.34 -7.45 10.68
C HIS A 144 -13.53 -8.46 11.50
N ASN A 145 -13.74 -9.77 11.32
CA ASN A 145 -13.04 -10.80 12.09
C ASN A 145 -11.54 -10.86 11.77
N ILE A 146 -11.16 -10.46 10.56
CA ILE A 146 -9.76 -10.45 10.12
C ILE A 146 -9.05 -9.12 10.42
N TRP A 147 -9.76 -8.06 10.84
CA TRP A 147 -9.12 -6.77 11.12
C TRP A 147 -8.19 -6.93 12.34
N PRO A 148 -7.00 -6.31 12.37
CA PRO A 148 -6.13 -6.28 13.53
C PRO A 148 -6.85 -5.88 14.83
N LYS A 149 -6.63 -6.65 15.90
CA LYS A 149 -7.05 -6.31 17.27
C LYS A 149 -6.11 -5.31 17.94
N LYS A 150 -4.87 -5.21 17.42
CA LYS A 150 -3.80 -4.36 17.92
C LYS A 150 -3.26 -3.52 16.75
N PRO A 151 -3.11 -2.20 16.93
CA PRO A 151 -3.58 -1.43 18.07
C PRO A 151 -5.13 -1.40 18.13
N PRO A 152 -5.77 -1.22 19.31
CA PRO A 152 -7.24 -1.14 19.41
C PRO A 152 -7.84 -0.05 18.52
N SER A 153 -7.07 1.03 18.29
CA SER A 153 -7.41 2.13 17.39
C SER A 153 -7.52 1.74 15.92
N TYR A 154 -6.99 0.59 15.50
CA TYR A 154 -7.17 0.09 14.13
C TYR A 154 -8.65 -0.05 13.75
N ARG A 155 -9.47 -0.46 14.72
CA ARG A 155 -10.91 -0.70 14.50
C ARG A 155 -11.79 0.46 14.94
N PHE A 156 -11.21 1.60 15.29
CA PHE A 156 -12.03 2.73 15.70
C PHE A 156 -12.90 3.15 14.53
N ASP A 157 -14.20 3.16 14.80
CA ASP A 157 -15.21 3.66 13.89
C ASP A 157 -15.10 5.19 13.90
N PHE A 158 -14.49 5.73 12.85
CA PHE A 158 -14.76 7.13 12.52
C PHE A 158 -16.18 7.14 12.01
N SER A 159 -17.14 7.50 12.87
CA SER A 159 -18.53 7.70 12.47
C SER A 159 -18.58 8.83 11.44
N TRP A 160 -18.39 8.48 10.17
CA TRP A 160 -18.57 9.38 9.05
C TRP A 160 -20.07 9.50 8.81
N THR A 161 -20.68 10.49 9.42
CA THR A 161 -21.91 11.04 8.85
C THR A 161 -21.47 11.84 7.63
N LEU A 162 -21.54 11.20 6.45
CA LEU A 162 -21.58 11.91 5.17
C LEU A 162 -22.91 12.67 5.06
#